data_AF-A0A9W9Z3B9-F1
#
_entry.id   AF-A0A9W9Z3B9-F1
#
_cell.length_a   1.000
_cell.length_b   1.000
_cell.length_c   1.000
_cell.angle_alpha   90.00
_cell.angle_beta   90.00
_cell.angle_gamma   90.00
#
_symmetry.space_group_name_H-M   'P 1'
#
loop_
_entity.id
_entity.type
_entity.pdbx_description
1 polymer ?
#
loop_
_entity_poly.entity_id
_entity_poly.type
_entity_poly.pdbx_seq_one_letter_code
_entity_poly.pdbx_strand_id
1 'polypeptide(L)'
;MSSGRPKAGKRKAAASKAPAATKKPRKPKGMVELPEGIILTDLTKKKWRLGRLIGWGGFGALYLASPDSGSPVDEKAEHVVKVEPHSNGPLFTELAFYQRVASQI
;
A
#
# COMPACT_ATOMS: atom_id res chain seq x y z
N MET A 1 41.08 -61.65 -2.13
CA MET A 1 39.61 -61.47 -2.18
C MET A 1 39.22 -60.96 -0.80
N SER A 2 38.61 -59.81 -0.53
CA SER A 2 37.64 -59.01 -1.27
C SER A 2 37.72 -57.57 -0.75
N SER A 3 37.92 -56.60 -1.64
CA SER A 3 37.85 -55.17 -1.34
C SER A 3 36.39 -54.71 -1.32
N GLY A 4 35.86 -54.40 -0.14
CA GLY A 4 34.51 -53.85 0.03
C GLY A 4 34.44 -52.37 -0.33
N ARG A 5 33.77 -52.03 -1.44
CA ARG A 5 33.48 -50.65 -1.87
C ARG A 5 32.24 -50.14 -1.13
N PRO A 6 32.27 -48.99 -0.42
CA PRO A 6 31.06 -48.43 0.13
C PRO A 6 30.25 -47.73 -0.98
N LYS A 7 28.94 -47.99 -1.01
CA LYS A 7 28.00 -47.41 -1.98
C LYS A 7 27.78 -45.93 -1.70
N ALA A 8 27.85 -45.11 -2.75
CA ALA A 8 27.50 -43.69 -2.71
C ALA A 8 26.02 -43.50 -2.34
N GLY A 9 25.77 -42.88 -1.18
CA GLY A 9 24.43 -42.48 -0.78
C GLY A 9 23.91 -41.35 -1.67
N LYS A 10 22.74 -41.54 -2.28
CA LYS A 10 22.00 -40.49 -2.98
C LYS A 10 21.59 -39.41 -1.97
N ARG A 11 22.32 -38.31 -1.91
CA ARG A 11 21.85 -37.08 -1.25
C ARG A 11 20.68 -36.53 -2.08
N LYS A 12 19.48 -36.51 -1.49
CA LYS A 12 18.31 -35.83 -2.05
C LYS A 12 18.64 -34.34 -2.21
N ALA A 13 18.42 -33.79 -3.40
CA ALA A 13 18.46 -32.35 -3.63
C ALA A 13 17.38 -31.68 -2.76
N ALA A 14 17.75 -30.62 -2.04
CA ALA A 14 16.81 -29.78 -1.33
C ALA A 14 15.86 -29.12 -2.35
N ALA A 15 14.56 -29.35 -2.19
CA ALA A 15 13.56 -28.71 -3.02
C ALA A 15 13.64 -27.18 -2.84
N SER A 16 13.96 -26.47 -3.92
CA SER A 16 13.86 -25.02 -3.99
C SER A 16 12.38 -24.64 -3.81
N LYS A 17 12.03 -24.03 -2.68
CA LYS A 17 10.71 -23.40 -2.49
C LYS A 17 10.58 -22.27 -3.51
N ALA A 18 9.60 -22.37 -4.40
CA ALA A 18 9.21 -21.28 -5.28
C ALA A 18 8.82 -20.05 -4.43
N PRO A 19 9.08 -18.81 -4.91
CA PRO A 19 8.67 -17.61 -4.21
C PRO A 19 7.14 -17.62 -4.08
N ALA A 20 6.64 -17.44 -2.86
CA ALA A 20 5.21 -17.38 -2.61
C ALA A 20 4.64 -16.17 -3.36
N ALA A 21 3.67 -16.41 -4.26
CA ALA A 21 2.98 -15.34 -4.97
C ALA A 21 2.41 -14.34 -3.96
N THR A 22 2.87 -13.09 -4.04
CA THR A 22 2.37 -11.99 -3.20
C THR A 22 0.91 -11.74 -3.55
N LYS A 23 0.00 -12.20 -2.69
CA LYS A 23 -1.44 -11.97 -2.85
C LYS A 23 -1.69 -10.46 -2.86
N LYS A 24 -2.46 -9.97 -3.84
CA LYS A 24 -2.90 -8.56 -3.85
C LYS A 24 -3.55 -8.23 -2.50
N PRO A 25 -3.22 -7.09 -1.89
CA PRO A 25 -3.82 -6.69 -0.62
C PRO A 25 -5.34 -6.65 -0.75
N ARG A 26 -6.04 -7.22 0.23
CA ARG A 26 -7.50 -7.20 0.30
C ARG A 26 -7.95 -5.98 1.09
N LYS A 27 -9.18 -5.52 0.83
CA LYS A 27 -9.84 -4.46 1.60
C LYS A 27 -9.75 -4.75 3.10
N PRO A 28 -9.14 -3.87 3.92
CA PRO A 28 -9.08 -4.03 5.36
C PRO A 28 -10.48 -4.05 5.99
N LYS A 29 -10.63 -4.79 7.09
CA LYS A 29 -11.90 -4.88 7.82
C LYS A 29 -12.29 -3.50 8.37
N GLY A 30 -13.57 -3.14 8.24
CA GLY A 30 -14.09 -1.86 8.73
C GLY A 30 -13.82 -0.67 7.81
N MET A 31 -13.18 -0.89 6.67
CA MET A 31 -12.93 0.20 5.72
C MET A 31 -14.14 0.46 4.83
N VAL A 32 -14.46 1.74 4.63
CA VAL A 32 -15.50 2.20 3.69
C VAL A 32 -14.80 2.84 2.50
N GLU A 33 -15.27 2.51 1.30
CA GLU A 33 -14.74 3.12 0.09
C GLU A 33 -15.41 4.48 -0.10
N LEU A 34 -14.60 5.53 -0.29
CA LEU A 34 -15.10 6.86 -0.58
C LEU A 34 -15.43 6.98 -2.07
N PRO A 35 -16.54 7.62 -2.45
CA PRO A 35 -16.88 7.83 -3.84
C PRO A 35 -15.91 8.82 -4.52
N GLU A 36 -15.67 8.57 -5.80
CA GLU A 36 -14.87 9.46 -6.65
C GLU A 36 -15.54 10.84 -6.77
N GLY A 37 -14.72 11.87 -6.89
CA GLY A 37 -15.18 13.26 -7.03
C GLY A 37 -15.49 13.97 -5.72
N ILE A 38 -15.44 13.29 -4.56
CA ILE A 38 -15.50 13.97 -3.25
C ILE A 38 -14.40 15.03 -3.16
N ILE A 39 -14.76 16.18 -2.62
CA ILE A 39 -13.82 17.25 -2.29
C ILE A 39 -13.53 17.20 -0.80
N LEU A 40 -12.28 16.92 -0.44
CA LEU A 40 -11.77 17.02 0.92
C LEU A 40 -11.10 18.38 1.10
N THR A 41 -11.16 18.91 2.33
CA THR A 41 -10.41 20.10 2.72
C THR A 41 -9.37 19.71 3.77
N ASP A 42 -8.10 20.02 3.52
CA ASP A 42 -7.03 19.70 4.47
C ASP A 42 -6.88 20.75 5.58
N LEU A 43 -5.94 20.52 6.50
CA LEU A 43 -5.66 21.41 7.63
C LEU A 43 -5.14 22.79 7.20
N THR A 44 -4.57 22.89 6.00
CA THR A 44 -4.08 24.14 5.38
C THR A 44 -5.14 24.84 4.52
N LYS A 45 -6.39 24.36 4.55
CA LYS A 45 -7.53 24.85 3.76
C LYS A 45 -7.41 24.59 2.25
N LYS A 46 -6.45 23.79 1.79
CA LYS A 46 -6.41 23.36 0.39
C LYS A 46 -7.52 22.34 0.14
N LYS A 47 -8.18 22.47 -1.00
CA LYS A 47 -9.21 21.54 -1.47
C LYS A 47 -8.59 20.49 -2.39
N TRP A 48 -8.95 19.24 -2.14
CA TRP A 48 -8.47 18.08 -2.88
C TRP A 48 -9.66 17.29 -3.39
N ARG A 49 -9.69 17.04 -4.70
CA ARG A 49 -10.68 16.16 -5.30
C ARG A 49 -10.12 14.74 -5.33
N LEU A 50 -10.94 13.76 -4.93
CA LEU A 50 -10.60 12.33 -5.02
C LEU A 50 -10.88 11.79 -6.41
N GLY A 51 -9.96 11.00 -6.93
CA GLY A 51 -10.14 10.14 -8.09
C GLY A 51 -10.39 8.70 -7.68
N ARG A 52 -10.14 7.77 -8.62
CA ARG A 52 -10.32 6.34 -8.38
C ARG A 52 -9.45 5.79 -7.26
N LEU A 53 -9.96 4.75 -6.62
CA LEU A 53 -9.18 3.88 -5.74
C LEU A 53 -8.08 3.19 -6.54
N ILE A 54 -6.82 3.35 -6.13
CA ILE A 54 -5.66 2.69 -6.77
C ILE A 54 -5.17 1.47 -6.01
N GLY A 55 -5.52 1.33 -4.73
CA GLY A 55 -5.18 0.14 -3.98
C GLY A 55 -5.59 0.15 -2.53
N TRP A 56 -5.65 -1.06 -1.98
CA TRP A 56 -5.75 -1.30 -0.55
C TRP A 56 -4.33 -1.46 0.02
N GLY A 57 -3.99 -0.69 1.04
CA GLY A 57 -2.78 -0.89 1.84
C GLY A 57 -3.04 -1.85 3.00
N GLY A 58 -2.02 -2.11 3.82
CA GLY A 58 -2.18 -2.91 5.04
C GLY A 58 -3.15 -2.29 6.06
N PHE A 59 -3.27 -0.96 6.05
CA PHE A 59 -3.98 -0.19 7.07
C PHE A 59 -5.09 0.72 6.52
N GLY A 60 -5.23 0.84 5.19
CA GLY A 60 -6.14 1.81 4.57
C GLY A 60 -6.32 1.68 3.07
N ALA A 61 -6.90 2.70 2.48
CA ALA A 61 -7.09 2.87 1.04
C ALA A 61 -6.19 3.99 0.50
N LEU A 62 -5.77 3.85 -0.76
CA LEU A 62 -5.07 4.88 -1.52
C LEU A 62 -5.91 5.27 -2.74
N TYR A 63 -6.17 6.57 -2.88
CA TYR A 63 -6.89 7.16 -4.00
C TYR A 63 -5.97 8.08 -4.79
N LEU A 64 -6.18 8.20 -6.10
CA LEU A 64 -5.64 9.35 -6.85
C LEU A 64 -6.26 10.64 -6.30
N ALA A 65 -5.53 11.73 -6.39
CA ALA A 65 -6.03 13.04 -6.01
C ALA A 65 -5.41 14.15 -6.85
N SER A 66 -6.16 15.24 -7.00
CA SER A 66 -5.65 16.50 -7.54
C SER A 66 -6.16 17.66 -6.70
N PRO A 67 -5.51 18.85 -6.75
CA PRO A 67 -6.17 20.07 -6.33
C PRO A 67 -7.54 20.19 -7.00
N ASP A 68 -8.53 20.72 -6.28
CA ASP A 68 -9.86 20.91 -6.85
C ASP A 68 -9.84 22.00 -7.94
N SER A 69 -10.07 21.58 -9.19
CA SER A 69 -10.15 22.43 -10.38
C SER A 69 -11.52 22.39 -11.06
N GLY A 70 -12.51 21.72 -10.43
CA GLY A 70 -13.82 21.46 -11.03
C GLY A 70 -13.84 20.37 -12.12
N SER A 71 -12.68 19.81 -12.48
CA SER A 71 -12.58 18.66 -13.40
C SER A 71 -12.35 17.34 -12.65
N PRO A 72 -12.71 16.18 -13.22
CA PRO A 72 -12.35 14.88 -12.68
C PRO A 72 -10.82 14.72 -12.53
N VAL A 73 -10.42 13.84 -11.61
CA VAL A 73 -8.99 13.55 -11.37
C VAL A 73 -8.44 12.66 -12.48
N ASP A 74 -7.34 13.08 -13.11
CA ASP A 74 -6.65 12.34 -14.17
C ASP A 74 -6.04 11.03 -13.63
N GLU A 75 -5.96 9.99 -14.47
CA GLU A 75 -5.24 8.76 -14.17
C GLU A 75 -3.74 8.97 -13.91
N LYS A 76 -3.18 10.05 -14.45
CA LYS A 76 -1.78 10.48 -14.28
C LYS A 76 -1.60 11.48 -13.14
N ALA A 77 -2.59 11.65 -12.27
CA ALA A 77 -2.51 12.56 -11.15
C ALA A 77 -1.27 12.29 -10.28
N GLU A 78 -0.53 13.34 -9.95
CA GLU A 78 0.74 13.26 -9.22
C GLU A 78 0.57 13.06 -7.71
N HIS A 79 -0.66 13.19 -7.20
CA HIS A 79 -0.94 13.14 -5.77
C HIS A 79 -1.84 11.95 -5.44
N VAL A 80 -1.71 11.49 -4.20
CA VAL A 80 -2.57 10.44 -3.64
C VAL A 80 -3.12 10.88 -2.29
N VAL A 81 -4.32 10.42 -1.97
CA VAL A 81 -4.91 10.56 -0.63
C VAL A 81 -4.98 9.18 0.01
N LYS A 82 -4.38 9.06 1.19
CA LYS A 82 -4.46 7.88 2.04
C LYS A 82 -5.59 8.04 3.05
N VAL A 83 -6.46 7.04 3.15
CA VAL A 83 -7.61 7.04 4.06
C VAL A 83 -7.54 5.81 4.95
N GLU A 84 -7.60 6.00 6.27
CA GLU A 84 -7.72 4.93 7.27
C GLU A 84 -8.94 5.17 8.16
N PRO A 85 -9.56 4.12 8.74
CA PRO A 85 -10.53 4.28 9.82
C PRO A 85 -9.93 5.09 10.96
N HIS A 86 -10.71 5.97 11.60
CA HIS A 86 -10.21 6.82 12.68
C HIS A 86 -9.66 6.03 13.88
N SER A 87 -10.14 4.80 14.10
CA SER A 87 -9.62 3.89 15.12
C SER A 87 -8.23 3.31 14.82
N ASN A 88 -7.70 3.49 13.60
CA ASN A 88 -6.39 2.99 13.21
C ASN A 88 -5.28 3.96 13.63
N GLY A 89 -4.32 3.46 14.40
CA GLY A 89 -3.16 4.24 14.87
C GLY A 89 -2.03 4.53 13.84
N PRO A 90 -1.78 3.72 12.80
CA PRO A 90 -0.64 3.93 11.90
C PRO A 90 -0.66 5.25 11.14
N LEU A 91 -1.79 5.68 10.56
CA LEU A 91 -1.87 6.97 9.86
C LEU A 91 -1.53 8.15 10.76
N PHE A 92 -1.91 8.12 12.04
CA PHE A 92 -1.56 9.17 12.99
C PHE A 92 -0.04 9.28 13.18
N THR A 93 0.64 8.14 13.30
CA THR A 93 2.10 8.09 13.43
C THR A 93 2.79 8.57 12.15
N GLU A 94 2.30 8.13 10.99
CA GLU A 94 2.82 8.53 9.68
C GLU A 94 2.64 10.03 9.43
N LEU A 95 1.45 10.59 9.72
CA LEU A 95 1.18 12.02 9.61
C LEU A 95 2.11 12.83 10.50
N ALA A 96 2.29 12.41 11.76
CA ALA A 96 3.21 13.07 12.69
C ALA A 96 4.67 13.03 12.20
N PHE A 97 5.10 11.92 11.58
CA PHE A 97 6.43 11.80 10.99
C PHE A 97 6.61 12.80 9.83
N TYR A 98 5.70 12.78 8.84
CA TYR A 98 5.80 13.69 7.68
C TYR A 98 5.77 15.17 8.09
N GLN A 99 4.90 15.54 9.03
CA GLN A 99 4.82 16.93 9.51
C GLN A 99 6.09 17.43 10.20
N ARG A 100 6.83 16.54 10.86
CA ARG A 100 8.03 16.90 11.66
C ARG A 100 9.34 16.76 10.89
N VAL A 101 9.41 15.83 9.95
CA VAL A 101 10.66 15.42 9.29
C VAL A 101 10.67 15.79 7.81
N ALA A 102 9.51 15.79 7.15
CA ALA A 102 9.39 16.02 5.71
C ALA A 102 8.96 17.45 5.35
N SER A 103 9.29 18.43 6.19
CA SER A 103 9.18 19.85 5.81
C SER A 103 10.12 20.12 4.63
N GLN A 104 9.62 20.81 3.60
CA GLN A 104 10.43 21.26 2.47
C GLN A 104 11.66 22.03 2.99
N ILE A 105 12.85 21.62 2.57
CA ILE A 105 14.04 22.49 2.55
C ILE A 105 13.90 23.41 1.34
#